data_AF-A0A934BXG7-F1
#
_entry.id   AF-A0A934BXG7-F1
#
_cell.length_a   1.000
_cell.length_b   1.000
_cell.length_c   1.000
_cell.angle_alpha   90.00
_cell.angle_beta   90.00
_cell.angle_gamma   90.00
#
_symmetry.space_group_name_H-M   'P 1'
#
loop_
_entity.id
_entity.type
_entity.pdbx_description
1 polymer ?
#
loop_
_entity_poly.entity_id
_entity_poly.type
_entity_poly.pdbx_seq_one_letter_code
_entity_poly.pdbx_strand_id
1 'polypeptide(L)'
;MRRFAISLASFTSLIVVSHASAAPIEFTVSEIVGLRRFGYPVTASLETPQGALRDAATARLFDAKGKEVTAQFTAMAKWPDGSVRRLDADFTSSLGPMETETYRVELVGGAARSGKGGLTVTETAEEITVASSAIAHKIRRDGKPLLTSIAHGKTEFFAAEGVTTTLTPGKAEILKRGPFNVTLRLGPVTLEYVSSKSWVKITQRAGTPVLLAVDARFALPEPPLLWDFGVESWLYGCLRRPNETAVLRQDANGWRVLTGAGERSSVYATGKRCEGWGHLADKQHVIAFGVADFSGDGEPSLFVGADGRFRASAKRKELTVYFHAVGQPVQVTAMTSPPSMLAPLVVKVKE
;
A
#
# COMPACT_ATOMS: atom_id res chain seq x y z
N MET A 1 -62.52 43.94 -46.07
CA MET A 1 -61.35 43.05 -46.25
C MET A 1 -60.87 42.58 -44.87
N ARG A 2 -61.22 41.36 -44.45
CA ARG A 2 -60.81 40.77 -43.16
C ARG A 2 -59.45 40.08 -43.35
N ARG A 3 -58.44 40.46 -42.57
CA ARG A 3 -57.14 39.78 -42.51
C ARG A 3 -57.17 38.75 -41.39
N PHE A 4 -57.06 37.46 -41.73
CA PHE A 4 -56.80 36.39 -40.78
C PHE A 4 -55.29 36.35 -40.48
N ALA A 5 -54.92 36.48 -39.21
CA ALA A 5 -53.58 36.19 -38.74
C ALA A 5 -53.55 34.75 -38.21
N ILE A 6 -52.79 33.88 -38.86
CA ILE A 6 -52.52 32.52 -38.39
C ILE A 6 -51.35 32.60 -37.42
N SER A 7 -51.60 32.32 -36.14
CA SER A 7 -50.57 32.22 -35.11
C SER A 7 -49.97 30.81 -35.16
N LEU A 8 -48.69 30.72 -35.52
CA LEU A 8 -47.96 29.46 -35.58
C LEU A 8 -47.42 29.13 -34.17
N ALA A 9 -48.04 28.16 -33.50
CA ALA A 9 -47.58 27.69 -32.19
C ALA A 9 -46.33 26.81 -32.38
N SER A 10 -45.17 27.31 -31.95
CA SER A 10 -43.94 26.51 -31.85
C SER A 10 -44.07 25.50 -30.71
N PHE A 11 -44.19 24.22 -31.05
CA PHE A 11 -44.01 23.11 -30.11
C PHE A 11 -42.52 22.94 -29.80
N THR A 12 -42.07 23.41 -28.64
CA THR A 12 -40.75 23.09 -28.10
C THR A 12 -40.81 21.68 -27.52
N SER A 13 -40.28 20.69 -28.26
CA SER A 13 -40.21 19.31 -27.78
C SER A 13 -39.15 19.22 -26.69
N LEU A 14 -39.58 19.00 -25.44
CA LEU A 14 -38.69 18.78 -24.31
C LEU A 14 -38.13 17.35 -24.42
N ILE A 15 -36.90 17.20 -24.94
CA ILE A 15 -36.19 15.92 -24.92
C ILE A 15 -35.76 15.67 -23.48
N VAL A 16 -36.54 14.86 -22.75
CA VAL A 16 -36.11 14.27 -21.49
C VAL A 16 -35.09 13.18 -21.83
N VAL A 17 -33.80 13.52 -21.75
CA VAL A 17 -32.73 12.51 -21.81
C VAL A 17 -32.78 11.71 -20.50
N SER A 18 -33.53 10.62 -20.50
CA SER A 18 -33.42 9.59 -19.46
C SER A 18 -31.99 9.06 -19.49
N HIS A 19 -31.16 9.51 -18.55
CA HIS A 19 -29.91 8.83 -18.25
C HIS A 19 -30.30 7.49 -17.63
N ALA A 20 -30.21 6.41 -18.41
CA ALA A 20 -30.31 5.07 -17.85
C ALA A 20 -29.25 4.98 -16.74
N SER A 21 -29.70 4.98 -15.48
CA SER A 21 -28.80 4.82 -14.34
C SER A 21 -28.14 3.45 -14.50
N ALA A 22 -26.83 3.44 -14.70
CA ALA A 22 -26.09 2.19 -14.70
C ALA A 22 -26.35 1.46 -13.38
N ALA A 23 -26.49 0.14 -13.45
CA ALA A 23 -26.67 -0.68 -12.25
C ALA A 23 -25.47 -0.47 -11.31
N PRO A 24 -25.71 -0.39 -9.98
CA PRO A 24 -24.61 -0.29 -9.03
C PRO A 24 -23.76 -1.56 -9.06
N ILE A 25 -22.47 -1.42 -8.76
CA ILE A 25 -21.54 -2.55 -8.64
C ILE A 25 -21.47 -2.95 -7.17
N GLU A 26 -21.76 -4.21 -6.85
CA GLU A 26 -21.63 -4.75 -5.49
C GLU A 26 -20.34 -5.56 -5.33
N PHE A 27 -19.74 -5.48 -4.16
CA PHE A 27 -18.59 -6.30 -3.80
C PHE A 27 -18.60 -6.59 -2.29
N THR A 28 -17.82 -7.58 -1.89
CA THR A 28 -17.59 -7.93 -0.49
C THR A 28 -16.14 -7.66 -0.11
N VAL A 29 -15.92 -7.32 1.15
CA VAL A 29 -14.61 -7.19 1.77
C VAL A 29 -14.56 -8.15 2.96
N SER A 30 -13.59 -9.05 2.97
CA SER A 30 -13.45 -10.08 4.01
C SER A 30 -12.11 -9.98 4.72
N GLU A 31 -12.16 -10.06 6.05
CA GLU A 31 -11.03 -10.40 6.90
C GLU A 31 -10.89 -11.92 6.93
N ILE A 32 -9.70 -12.47 6.67
CA ILE A 32 -9.52 -13.92 6.43
C ILE A 32 -8.46 -14.57 7.32
N VAL A 33 -7.84 -13.81 8.23
CA VAL A 33 -6.75 -14.33 9.09
C VAL A 33 -7.02 -14.20 10.59
N GLY A 34 -8.24 -13.81 10.96
CA GLY A 34 -8.68 -13.71 12.35
C GLY A 34 -8.18 -12.46 13.09
N LEU A 35 -7.83 -11.39 12.37
CA LEU A 35 -7.32 -10.15 12.96
C LEU A 35 -8.39 -9.07 13.06
N ARG A 36 -8.46 -8.38 14.20
CA ARG A 36 -9.28 -7.16 14.31
C ARG A 36 -8.63 -6.03 13.52
N ARG A 37 -9.37 -5.42 12.61
CA ARG A 37 -8.93 -4.32 11.75
C ARG A 37 -9.46 -2.97 12.25
N PHE A 38 -8.66 -1.94 12.09
CA PHE A 38 -9.00 -0.56 12.44
C PHE A 38 -8.56 0.38 11.31
N GLY A 39 -9.54 1.01 10.66
CA GLY A 39 -9.30 1.91 9.53
C GLY A 39 -8.37 1.28 8.48
N TYR A 40 -8.49 -0.01 8.24
CA TYR A 40 -7.60 -0.76 7.34
C TYR A 40 -7.81 -0.30 5.91
N PRO A 41 -6.74 0.00 5.16
CA PRO A 41 -6.86 0.48 3.79
C PRO A 41 -7.42 -0.63 2.87
N VAL A 42 -8.42 -0.29 2.08
CA VAL A 42 -9.02 -1.18 1.08
C VAL A 42 -8.98 -0.49 -0.27
N THR A 43 -8.53 -1.22 -1.28
CA THR A 43 -8.67 -0.86 -2.70
C THR A 43 -9.56 -1.89 -3.36
N ALA A 44 -10.73 -1.47 -3.84
CA ALA A 44 -11.58 -2.27 -4.71
C ALA A 44 -11.38 -1.84 -6.16
N SER A 45 -10.81 -2.71 -6.99
CA SER A 45 -10.68 -2.48 -8.43
C SER A 45 -11.89 -3.06 -9.16
N LEU A 46 -12.68 -2.18 -9.76
CA LEU A 46 -13.99 -2.49 -10.34
C LEU A 46 -13.96 -2.22 -11.85
N GLU A 47 -14.51 -3.15 -12.64
CA GLU A 47 -14.75 -2.92 -14.07
C GLU A 47 -16.13 -2.26 -14.24
N THR A 48 -16.18 -1.16 -14.99
CA THR A 48 -17.39 -0.37 -15.21
C THR A 48 -17.87 -0.51 -16.65
N PRO A 49 -19.20 -0.62 -16.90
CA PRO A 49 -19.71 -0.70 -18.26
C PRO A 49 -19.35 0.54 -19.10
N GLN A 50 -19.19 0.34 -20.41
CA GLN A 50 -18.90 1.44 -21.32
C GLN A 50 -20.02 2.49 -21.28
N GLY A 51 -19.65 3.76 -21.16
CA GLY A 51 -20.57 4.90 -21.07
C GLY A 51 -21.16 5.14 -19.67
N ALA A 52 -21.00 4.21 -18.71
CA ALA A 52 -21.67 4.28 -17.41
C ALA A 52 -21.10 5.33 -16.44
N LEU A 53 -19.79 5.59 -16.52
CA LEU A 53 -19.10 6.52 -15.63
C LEU A 53 -18.16 7.41 -16.45
N ARG A 54 -18.46 8.70 -16.56
CA ARG A 54 -17.63 9.66 -17.31
C ARG A 54 -16.49 10.22 -16.46
N ASP A 55 -16.78 10.51 -15.21
CA ASP A 55 -15.85 11.10 -14.24
C ASP A 55 -15.85 10.24 -12.98
N ALA A 56 -14.67 9.76 -12.56
CA ALA A 56 -14.55 8.95 -11.35
C ALA A 56 -15.02 9.69 -10.08
N ALA A 57 -14.94 11.03 -10.06
CA ALA A 57 -15.37 11.85 -8.92
C ALA A 57 -16.89 11.85 -8.69
N THR A 58 -17.69 11.35 -9.64
CA THR A 58 -19.14 11.22 -9.49
C THR A 58 -19.55 9.89 -8.84
N ALA A 59 -18.63 8.94 -8.68
CA ALA A 59 -18.92 7.68 -8.02
C ALA A 59 -19.19 7.86 -6.52
N ARG A 60 -19.92 6.91 -5.93
CA ARG A 60 -20.23 6.85 -4.50
C ARG A 60 -20.11 5.45 -3.96
N LEU A 61 -19.64 5.33 -2.73
CA LEU A 61 -19.54 4.07 -2.02
C LEU A 61 -20.56 4.06 -0.89
N PHE A 62 -21.28 2.96 -0.75
CA PHE A 62 -22.21 2.73 0.35
C PHE A 62 -21.88 1.41 1.03
N ASP A 63 -22.08 1.36 2.35
CA ASP A 63 -22.05 0.12 3.11
C ASP A 63 -23.37 -0.67 2.95
N ALA A 64 -23.42 -1.88 3.53
CA ALA A 64 -24.59 -2.74 3.49
C ALA A 64 -25.85 -2.13 4.14
N LYS A 65 -25.70 -1.07 4.95
CA LYS A 65 -26.80 -0.36 5.61
C LYS A 65 -27.28 0.85 4.79
N GLY A 66 -26.72 1.06 3.60
CA GLY A 66 -27.04 2.19 2.75
C GLY A 66 -26.43 3.51 3.21
N LYS A 67 -25.47 3.49 4.14
CA LYS A 67 -24.76 4.69 4.58
C LYS A 67 -23.60 4.97 3.62
N GLU A 68 -23.48 6.22 3.20
CA GLU A 68 -22.36 6.66 2.36
C GLU A 68 -21.03 6.53 3.13
N VAL A 69 -20.07 5.87 2.49
CA VAL A 69 -18.69 5.69 2.96
C VAL A 69 -17.80 6.66 2.20
N THR A 70 -16.98 7.41 2.91
CA THR A 70 -15.98 8.28 2.28
C THR A 70 -14.95 7.42 1.55
N ALA A 71 -14.76 7.68 0.26
CA ALA A 71 -13.82 6.96 -0.59
C ALA A 71 -13.13 7.93 -1.56
N GLN A 72 -11.94 7.55 -1.97
CA GLN A 72 -11.25 8.11 -3.13
C GLN A 72 -11.54 7.23 -4.34
N PHE A 73 -11.85 7.85 -5.48
CA PHE A 73 -12.10 7.16 -6.73
C PHE A 73 -11.06 7.56 -7.77
N THR A 74 -10.43 6.57 -8.41
CA THR A 74 -9.41 6.80 -9.44
C THR A 74 -9.75 6.03 -10.72
N ALA A 75 -9.81 6.71 -11.86
CA ALA A 75 -9.94 6.06 -13.17
C ALA A 75 -8.58 5.48 -13.60
N MET A 76 -8.45 4.15 -13.52
CA MET A 76 -7.23 3.42 -13.85
C MET A 76 -7.13 3.06 -15.33
N ALA A 77 -8.26 2.98 -16.02
CA ALA A 77 -8.34 2.78 -17.46
C ALA A 77 -9.62 3.42 -18.01
N LYS A 78 -9.59 3.77 -19.31
CA LYS A 78 -10.75 4.32 -20.03
C LYS A 78 -11.13 3.43 -21.22
N TRP A 79 -12.41 3.44 -21.55
CA TRP A 79 -12.95 2.93 -22.80
C TRP A 79 -12.62 3.88 -23.97
N PRO A 80 -12.76 3.43 -25.24
CA PRO A 80 -12.54 4.29 -26.41
C PRO A 80 -13.44 5.53 -26.46
N ASP A 81 -14.64 5.47 -25.88
CA ASP A 81 -15.55 6.62 -25.80
C ASP A 81 -15.14 7.63 -24.70
N GLY A 82 -14.07 7.36 -23.95
CA GLY A 82 -13.55 8.19 -22.87
C GLY A 82 -14.17 7.93 -21.50
N SER A 83 -15.20 7.08 -21.40
CA SER A 83 -15.75 6.66 -20.10
C SER A 83 -14.75 5.80 -19.33
N VAL A 84 -14.87 5.77 -18.01
CA VAL A 84 -14.04 4.93 -17.14
C VAL A 84 -14.34 3.46 -17.46
N ARG A 85 -13.28 2.67 -17.62
CA ARG A 85 -13.34 1.21 -17.75
C ARG A 85 -12.98 0.51 -16.45
N ARG A 86 -11.88 0.94 -15.82
CA ARG A 86 -11.43 0.42 -14.54
C ARG A 86 -11.42 1.54 -13.52
N LEU A 87 -12.20 1.36 -12.46
CA LEU A 87 -12.33 2.28 -11.34
C LEU A 87 -11.72 1.64 -10.10
N ASP A 88 -10.73 2.29 -9.50
CA ASP A 88 -10.30 1.96 -8.15
C ASP A 88 -11.09 2.80 -7.15
N ALA A 89 -11.69 2.13 -6.15
CA ALA A 89 -12.29 2.75 -4.98
C ALA A 89 -11.41 2.47 -3.75
N ASP A 90 -10.77 3.51 -3.22
CA ASP A 90 -9.87 3.47 -2.08
C ASP A 90 -10.56 4.04 -0.83
N PHE A 91 -10.69 3.24 0.23
CA PHE A 91 -11.36 3.61 1.47
C PHE A 91 -10.77 2.87 2.67
N THR A 92 -11.37 3.04 3.86
CA THR A 92 -10.96 2.31 5.06
C THR A 92 -12.09 1.47 5.63
N SER A 93 -11.79 0.25 6.07
CA SER A 93 -12.73 -0.63 6.77
C SER A 93 -12.22 -1.06 8.14
N SER A 94 -13.12 -1.37 9.08
CA SER A 94 -12.78 -1.73 10.47
C SER A 94 -13.39 -3.07 10.89
N LEU A 95 -13.22 -4.07 10.02
CA LEU A 95 -13.73 -5.43 10.21
C LEU A 95 -13.18 -6.10 11.48
N GLY A 96 -14.04 -6.84 12.16
CA GLY A 96 -13.71 -7.84 13.15
C GLY A 96 -12.98 -9.05 12.57
N PRO A 97 -12.42 -9.90 13.43
CA PRO A 97 -11.84 -11.19 13.03
C PRO A 97 -12.83 -12.00 12.17
N MET A 98 -12.37 -12.48 11.01
CA MET A 98 -13.17 -13.29 10.07
C MET A 98 -14.47 -12.61 9.57
N GLU A 99 -14.64 -11.30 9.78
CA GLU A 99 -15.84 -10.59 9.36
C GLU A 99 -15.82 -10.34 7.85
N THR A 100 -17.01 -10.36 7.24
CA THR A 100 -17.22 -9.95 5.85
C THR A 100 -18.30 -8.90 5.79
N GLU A 101 -18.07 -7.83 5.04
CA GLU A 101 -19.02 -6.75 4.81
C GLU A 101 -19.27 -6.56 3.31
N THR A 102 -20.52 -6.21 2.95
CA THR A 102 -20.89 -5.88 1.57
C THR A 102 -20.84 -4.37 1.36
N TYR A 103 -20.35 -3.96 0.20
CA TYR A 103 -20.31 -2.58 -0.25
C TYR A 103 -20.91 -2.48 -1.65
N ARG A 104 -21.39 -1.28 -1.97
CA ARG A 104 -22.02 -0.97 -3.24
C ARG A 104 -21.49 0.35 -3.79
N VAL A 105 -21.07 0.35 -5.05
CA VAL A 105 -20.66 1.55 -5.78
C VAL A 105 -21.75 1.99 -6.73
N GLU A 106 -22.23 3.22 -6.55
CA GLU A 106 -23.07 3.90 -7.53
C GLU A 106 -22.20 4.66 -8.51
N LEU A 107 -22.46 4.49 -9.81
CA LEU A 107 -21.71 5.11 -10.90
C LEU A 107 -22.29 6.46 -11.34
N VAL A 108 -23.45 6.84 -10.80
CA VAL A 108 -24.12 8.11 -11.09
C VAL A 108 -24.54 8.74 -9.76
N GLY A 109 -23.61 9.43 -9.10
CA GLY A 109 -23.88 10.30 -7.95
C GLY A 109 -23.38 11.72 -8.24
N GLY A 110 -23.78 12.72 -7.45
CA GLY A 110 -23.26 14.11 -7.58
C GLY A 110 -21.75 14.22 -7.28
N ALA A 111 -21.25 15.30 -6.68
CA ALA A 111 -19.82 15.38 -6.25
C ALA A 111 -19.50 14.52 -5.00
N ALA A 112 -18.50 13.61 -5.08
CA ALA A 112 -18.11 12.72 -3.97
C ALA A 112 -17.82 13.47 -2.68
N ARG A 113 -18.23 12.91 -1.54
CA ARG A 113 -17.94 13.51 -0.25
C ARG A 113 -16.43 13.41 0.02
N SER A 114 -15.74 14.54 0.00
CA SER A 114 -14.31 14.59 0.33
C SER A 114 -14.10 14.29 1.82
N GLY A 115 -13.23 13.32 2.13
CA GLY A 115 -12.78 13.10 3.51
C GLY A 115 -12.06 14.32 4.07
N LYS A 116 -12.17 14.55 5.38
CA LYS A 116 -11.34 15.53 6.08
C LYS A 116 -10.02 14.86 6.50
N GLY A 117 -8.89 15.43 6.09
CA GLY A 117 -7.57 14.86 6.35
C GLY A 117 -7.24 13.69 5.42
N GLY A 118 -5.96 13.37 5.29
CA GLY A 118 -5.46 12.29 4.45
C GLY A 118 -4.09 12.61 3.85
N LEU A 119 -3.70 11.83 2.85
CA LEU A 119 -2.47 12.04 2.11
C LEU A 119 -2.61 13.21 1.12
N THR A 120 -1.56 13.98 1.01
CA THR A 120 -1.37 15.05 0.04
C THR A 120 -0.11 14.77 -0.76
N VAL A 121 -0.11 15.19 -2.02
CA VAL A 121 1.05 15.04 -2.92
C VAL A 121 1.50 16.42 -3.35
N THR A 122 2.74 16.78 -3.01
CA THR A 122 3.41 17.98 -3.52
C THR A 122 4.60 17.60 -4.38
N GLU A 123 4.92 18.46 -5.32
CA GLU A 123 5.79 18.15 -6.44
C GLU A 123 6.78 19.31 -6.67
N THR A 124 8.07 19.01 -6.69
CA THR A 124 9.13 19.91 -7.17
C THR A 124 9.70 19.37 -8.48
N ALA A 125 10.77 19.95 -9.01
CA ALA A 125 11.44 19.42 -10.20
C ALA A 125 12.21 18.12 -9.89
N GLU A 126 12.63 17.91 -8.65
CA GLU A 126 13.49 16.81 -8.22
C GLU A 126 12.77 15.76 -7.36
N GLU A 127 11.72 16.16 -6.63
CA GLU A 127 11.11 15.35 -5.58
C GLU A 127 9.58 15.34 -5.66
N ILE A 128 9.00 14.24 -5.22
CA ILE A 128 7.59 14.10 -4.90
C ILE A 128 7.51 13.86 -3.38
N THR A 129 6.71 14.67 -2.69
CA THR A 129 6.43 14.48 -1.27
C THR A 129 5.03 13.92 -1.10
N VAL A 130 4.91 12.81 -0.37
CA VAL A 130 3.64 12.21 0.02
C VAL A 130 3.47 12.35 1.52
N ALA A 131 2.54 13.19 1.96
CA ALA A 131 2.45 13.59 3.36
C ALA A 131 1.02 13.59 3.90
N SER A 132 0.88 13.22 5.18
CA SER A 132 -0.28 13.52 6.03
C SER A 132 0.11 14.54 7.10
N SER A 133 -0.77 14.81 8.05
CA SER A 133 -0.44 15.64 9.22
C SER A 133 0.62 15.01 10.15
N ALA A 134 0.84 13.70 10.07
CA ALA A 134 1.73 12.97 10.98
C ALA A 134 3.03 12.51 10.31
N ILE A 135 2.98 12.13 9.03
CA ILE A 135 4.11 11.51 8.34
C ILE A 135 4.34 12.11 6.96
N ALA A 136 5.60 12.27 6.58
CA ALA A 136 6.00 12.71 5.25
C ALA A 136 7.01 11.74 4.65
N HIS A 137 6.83 11.45 3.36
CA HIS A 137 7.71 10.60 2.57
C HIS A 137 8.28 11.43 1.43
N LYS A 138 9.58 11.30 1.17
CA LYS A 138 10.26 12.01 0.08
C LYS A 138 10.79 11.03 -0.96
N ILE A 139 10.26 11.15 -2.17
CA ILE A 139 10.54 10.26 -3.29
C ILE A 139 11.28 11.05 -4.36
N ARG A 140 12.42 10.55 -4.82
CA ARG A 140 13.15 11.17 -5.94
C ARG A 140 12.42 10.89 -7.25
N ARG A 141 12.25 11.92 -8.09
CA ARG A 141 11.59 11.75 -9.40
C ARG A 141 12.36 10.86 -10.37
N ASP A 142 13.68 10.80 -10.22
CA ASP A 142 14.57 9.93 -10.98
C ASP A 142 14.73 8.53 -10.36
N GLY A 143 14.17 8.32 -9.16
CA GLY A 143 14.23 7.09 -8.38
C GLY A 143 15.64 6.70 -7.89
N LYS A 144 16.57 7.65 -7.78
CA LYS A 144 17.97 7.41 -7.37
C LYS A 144 18.38 8.31 -6.18
N PRO A 145 18.33 7.81 -4.93
CA PRO A 145 17.66 6.58 -4.48
C PRO A 145 16.13 6.71 -4.59
N LEU A 146 15.40 5.59 -4.44
CA LEU A 146 13.95 5.55 -4.63
C LEU A 146 13.21 6.45 -3.63
N LEU A 147 13.55 6.30 -2.35
CA LEU A 147 12.97 7.01 -1.22
C LEU A 147 14.13 7.55 -0.37
N THR A 148 14.11 8.83 -0.02
CA THR A 148 15.18 9.51 0.73
C THR A 148 14.82 9.80 2.18
N SER A 149 13.52 9.80 2.52
CA SER A 149 13.06 10.15 3.86
C SER A 149 11.70 9.53 4.17
N ILE A 150 11.57 9.06 5.41
CA ILE A 150 10.29 8.91 6.11
C ILE A 150 10.41 9.68 7.41
N ALA A 151 9.69 10.79 7.51
CA ALA A 151 9.74 11.66 8.67
C ALA A 151 8.42 11.68 9.45
N HIS A 152 8.49 11.52 10.77
CA HIS A 152 7.40 11.79 11.71
C HIS A 152 7.84 12.90 12.66
N GLY A 153 7.28 14.11 12.49
CA GLY A 153 7.73 15.28 13.24
C GLY A 153 9.21 15.59 12.94
N LYS A 154 10.06 15.48 13.97
CA LYS A 154 11.52 15.69 13.84
C LYS A 154 12.31 14.38 13.67
N THR A 155 11.63 13.24 13.76
CA THR A 155 12.26 11.92 13.66
C THR A 155 12.33 11.50 12.21
N GLU A 156 13.52 11.09 11.77
CA GLU A 156 13.78 10.47 10.48
C GLU A 156 13.97 8.96 10.68
N PHE A 157 13.38 8.14 9.80
CA PHE A 157 13.47 6.68 9.88
C PHE A 157 14.44 6.08 8.87
N PHE A 158 14.86 6.82 7.83
CA PHE A 158 15.90 6.39 6.89
C PHE A 158 17.16 7.25 6.97
N ALA A 159 18.31 6.59 6.88
CA ALA A 159 19.58 7.27 6.65
C ALA A 159 19.64 7.84 5.22
N ALA A 160 20.61 8.71 4.97
CA ALA A 160 20.71 9.49 3.73
C ALA A 160 20.85 8.63 2.46
N GLU A 161 21.32 7.39 2.58
CA GLU A 161 21.41 6.42 1.49
C GLU A 161 20.03 6.01 0.94
N GLY A 162 18.98 6.16 1.75
CA GLY A 162 17.60 5.91 1.36
C GLY A 162 17.31 4.44 1.05
N VAL A 163 16.35 4.23 0.14
CA VAL A 163 15.93 2.90 -0.33
C VAL A 163 16.35 2.71 -1.78
N THR A 164 16.90 1.54 -2.10
CA THR A 164 17.25 1.14 -3.46
C THR A 164 16.67 -0.24 -3.79
N THR A 165 16.64 -0.56 -5.09
CA THR A 165 16.00 -1.75 -5.64
C THR A 165 16.90 -2.40 -6.68
N THR A 166 16.83 -3.72 -6.86
CA THR A 166 17.57 -4.39 -7.95
C THR A 166 17.13 -3.87 -9.31
N LEU A 167 15.82 -3.75 -9.55
CA LEU A 167 15.34 -3.17 -10.79
C LEU A 167 15.53 -1.66 -10.72
N THR A 168 16.14 -1.08 -11.75
CA THR A 168 16.36 0.36 -11.83
C THR A 168 15.01 1.09 -11.98
N PRO A 169 14.66 1.99 -11.05
CA PRO A 169 13.46 2.80 -11.19
C PRO A 169 13.54 3.72 -12.42
N GLY A 170 12.39 3.96 -13.05
CA GLY A 170 12.22 4.98 -14.09
C GLY A 170 11.78 6.33 -13.50
N LYS A 171 11.43 7.26 -14.40
CA LYS A 171 10.79 8.53 -13.99
C LYS A 171 9.46 8.26 -13.28
N ALA A 172 9.22 8.98 -12.19
CA ALA A 172 7.99 8.84 -11.42
C ALA A 172 6.75 9.35 -12.17
N GLU A 173 5.72 8.51 -12.20
CA GLU A 173 4.36 8.79 -12.63
C GLU A 173 3.41 8.61 -11.45
N ILE A 174 2.57 9.61 -11.18
CA ILE A 174 1.57 9.52 -10.12
C ILE A 174 0.31 8.85 -10.68
N LEU A 175 0.00 7.64 -10.20
CA LEU A 175 -1.21 6.91 -10.59
C LEU A 175 -2.40 7.29 -9.72
N LYS A 176 -2.18 7.52 -8.42
CA LYS A 176 -3.21 7.94 -7.46
C LYS A 176 -2.69 9.10 -6.62
N ARG A 177 -3.52 10.13 -6.39
CA ARG A 177 -3.14 11.37 -5.68
C ARG A 177 -3.62 11.45 -4.23
N GLY A 178 -4.32 10.45 -3.72
CA GLY A 178 -4.94 10.52 -2.40
C GLY A 178 -6.40 11.03 -2.46
N PRO A 179 -7.05 11.26 -1.30
CA PRO A 179 -6.43 11.34 0.02
C PRO A 179 -6.24 10.00 0.74
N PHE A 180 -6.82 8.88 0.27
CA PHE A 180 -6.76 7.60 0.97
C PHE A 180 -5.55 6.76 0.57
N ASN A 181 -5.26 6.70 -0.73
CA ASN A 181 -4.17 5.95 -1.32
C ASN A 181 -3.41 6.83 -2.31
N VAL A 182 -2.08 6.89 -2.16
CA VAL A 182 -1.17 7.47 -3.15
C VAL A 182 -0.34 6.34 -3.73
N THR A 183 -0.34 6.24 -5.05
CA THR A 183 0.42 5.22 -5.79
C THR A 183 1.29 5.92 -6.83
N LEU A 184 2.58 5.61 -6.82
CA LEU A 184 3.58 6.07 -7.79
C LEU A 184 4.12 4.89 -8.57
N ARG A 185 4.27 5.05 -9.89
CA ARG A 185 4.95 4.10 -10.76
C ARG A 185 6.25 4.70 -11.26
N LEU A 186 7.35 4.00 -11.06
CA LEU A 186 8.70 4.37 -11.47
C LEU A 186 9.26 3.26 -12.37
N GLY A 187 8.69 3.11 -13.57
CA GLY A 187 9.04 2.02 -14.46
C GLY A 187 8.63 0.64 -13.89
N PRO A 188 9.57 -0.27 -13.60
CA PRO A 188 9.26 -1.60 -13.05
C PRO A 188 8.99 -1.61 -11.53
N VAL A 189 9.08 -0.45 -10.87
CA VAL A 189 8.89 -0.29 -9.43
C VAL A 189 7.62 0.51 -9.15
N THR A 190 6.81 0.05 -8.20
CA THR A 190 5.64 0.76 -7.69
C THR A 190 5.82 1.07 -6.21
N LEU A 191 5.47 2.29 -5.81
CA LEU A 191 5.35 2.71 -4.43
C LEU A 191 3.88 2.96 -4.10
N GLU A 192 3.42 2.43 -2.98
CA GLU A 192 2.04 2.62 -2.50
C GLU A 192 2.05 3.07 -1.04
N TYR A 193 1.26 4.11 -0.77
CA TYR A 193 1.09 4.77 0.52
C TYR A 193 -0.38 4.84 0.87
N VAL A 194 -0.70 4.67 2.15
CA VAL A 194 -2.08 4.68 2.65
C VAL A 194 -2.23 5.69 3.78
N SER A 195 -3.36 6.36 3.86
CA SER A 195 -3.59 7.45 4.83
C SER A 195 -3.71 6.99 6.28
N SER A 196 -4.12 5.75 6.50
CA SER A 196 -4.44 5.24 7.83
C SER A 196 -3.29 4.56 8.56
N LYS A 197 -2.12 4.44 7.90
CA LYS A 197 -0.91 3.78 8.40
C LYS A 197 0.34 4.48 7.85
N SER A 198 1.47 4.36 8.52
CA SER A 198 2.78 4.81 8.01
C SER A 198 3.42 3.78 7.06
N TRP A 199 2.60 3.08 6.27
CA TRP A 199 3.08 2.02 5.40
C TRP A 199 3.71 2.59 4.14
N VAL A 200 4.83 1.98 3.77
CA VAL A 200 5.40 2.08 2.44
C VAL A 200 5.47 0.69 1.85
N LYS A 201 4.68 0.44 0.81
CA LYS A 201 4.72 -0.81 0.05
C LYS A 201 5.50 -0.57 -1.23
N ILE A 202 6.53 -1.37 -1.43
CA ILE A 202 7.45 -1.30 -2.57
C ILE A 202 7.32 -2.60 -3.34
N THR A 203 6.85 -2.52 -4.59
CA THR A 203 6.71 -3.69 -5.46
C THR A 203 7.61 -3.54 -6.68
N GLN A 204 8.45 -4.55 -6.95
CA GLN A 204 9.26 -4.65 -8.16
C GLN A 204 8.77 -5.79 -9.03
N ARG A 205 8.64 -5.60 -10.35
CA ARG A 205 8.19 -6.63 -11.30
C ARG A 205 9.15 -6.79 -12.47
N ALA A 206 9.60 -8.02 -12.70
CA ALA A 206 10.44 -8.44 -13.82
C ALA A 206 9.65 -9.38 -14.76
N GLY A 207 10.04 -9.44 -16.03
CA GLY A 207 9.41 -10.35 -17.01
C GLY A 207 9.70 -11.84 -16.75
N THR A 208 10.86 -12.13 -16.17
CA THR A 208 11.33 -13.48 -15.82
C THR A 208 11.83 -13.52 -14.37
N PRO A 209 11.91 -14.71 -13.73
CA PRO A 209 12.45 -14.81 -12.39
C PRO A 209 13.93 -14.38 -12.34
N VAL A 210 14.22 -13.35 -11.54
CA VAL A 210 15.57 -12.83 -11.28
C VAL A 210 15.74 -12.59 -9.78
N LEU A 211 16.97 -12.44 -9.30
CA LEU A 211 17.19 -12.04 -7.91
C LEU A 211 16.75 -10.58 -7.71
N LEU A 212 15.57 -10.39 -7.13
CA LEU A 212 15.07 -9.08 -6.75
C LEU A 212 15.50 -8.79 -5.31
N ALA A 213 15.82 -7.53 -5.02
CA ALA A 213 16.14 -7.07 -3.68
C ALA A 213 15.66 -5.63 -3.45
N VAL A 214 15.26 -5.35 -2.22
CA VAL A 214 15.09 -3.99 -1.68
C VAL A 214 16.14 -3.82 -0.59
N ASP A 215 16.98 -2.81 -0.75
CA ASP A 215 18.03 -2.43 0.19
C ASP A 215 17.69 -1.09 0.82
N ALA A 216 17.93 -0.97 2.11
CA ALA A 216 17.77 0.29 2.81
C ALA A 216 18.73 0.42 3.98
N ARG A 217 18.88 1.63 4.48
CA ARG A 217 19.54 1.89 5.75
C ARG A 217 18.63 2.70 6.65
N PHE A 218 18.19 2.11 7.74
CA PHE A 218 17.36 2.79 8.72
C PHE A 218 18.20 3.77 9.55
N ALA A 219 17.61 4.92 9.90
CA ALA A 219 18.20 5.91 10.80
C ALA A 219 18.04 5.49 12.27
N LEU A 220 18.46 4.26 12.58
CA LEU A 220 18.53 3.78 13.95
C LEU A 220 19.94 4.07 14.49
N PRO A 221 20.07 4.74 15.65
CA PRO A 221 21.34 5.04 16.28
C PRO A 221 22.10 3.76 16.65
N GLU A 222 23.35 3.92 17.06
CA GLU A 222 24.27 2.83 17.36
C GLU A 222 23.67 1.77 18.33
N PRO A 223 24.16 0.52 18.28
CA PRO A 223 23.74 -0.59 19.14
C PRO A 223 23.61 -0.23 20.63
N PRO A 224 22.75 -0.92 21.41
CA PRO A 224 22.06 -2.15 21.04
C PRO A 224 20.79 -1.94 20.21
N LEU A 225 20.64 -2.75 19.15
CA LEU A 225 19.39 -2.85 18.39
C LEU A 225 18.69 -4.18 18.71
N LEU A 226 17.40 -4.12 19.05
CA LEU A 226 16.54 -5.28 19.20
C LEU A 226 16.01 -5.67 17.82
N TRP A 227 16.01 -6.97 17.53
CA TRP A 227 15.35 -7.51 16.35
C TRP A 227 14.45 -8.69 16.71
N ASP A 228 13.44 -8.90 15.87
CA ASP A 228 12.66 -10.11 15.84
C ASP A 228 12.34 -10.53 14.40
N PHE A 229 11.92 -11.79 14.25
CA PHE A 229 11.36 -12.30 13.01
C PHE A 229 10.10 -13.10 13.28
N GLY A 230 9.08 -12.93 12.43
CA GLY A 230 7.85 -13.71 12.44
C GLY A 230 8.08 -15.13 11.94
N VAL A 231 8.17 -16.08 12.86
CA VAL A 231 8.50 -17.48 12.59
C VAL A 231 7.59 -18.47 13.36
N GLU A 232 6.28 -18.19 13.41
CA GLU A 232 5.25 -18.88 14.22
C GLU A 232 5.42 -18.82 15.75
N SER A 233 6.64 -18.53 16.19
CA SER A 233 7.03 -18.33 17.58
C SER A 233 7.67 -16.95 17.73
N TRP A 234 7.78 -16.51 18.98
CA TRP A 234 8.41 -15.25 19.33
C TRP A 234 9.93 -15.40 19.34
N LEU A 235 10.60 -15.05 18.23
CA LEU A 235 12.05 -15.13 18.11
C LEU A 235 12.68 -13.74 18.18
N TYR A 236 13.37 -13.48 19.29
CA TYR A 236 14.06 -12.22 19.55
C TYR A 236 15.58 -12.39 19.63
N GLY A 237 16.29 -11.32 19.30
CA GLY A 237 17.71 -11.19 19.60
C GLY A 237 18.15 -9.73 19.66
N CYS A 238 19.41 -9.50 19.98
CA CYS A 238 19.96 -8.17 20.12
C CYS A 238 21.32 -8.07 19.44
N LEU A 239 21.46 -7.11 18.53
CA LEU A 239 22.71 -6.74 17.91
C LEU A 239 23.41 -5.73 18.83
N ARG A 240 24.52 -6.12 19.44
CA ARG A 240 25.27 -5.35 20.43
C ARG A 240 26.54 -4.74 19.88
N ARG A 241 27.09 -5.29 18.80
CA ARG A 241 28.33 -4.82 18.17
C ARG A 241 28.07 -4.37 16.74
N PRO A 242 28.77 -3.33 16.23
CA PRO A 242 28.48 -2.75 14.91
C PRO A 242 28.52 -3.73 13.71
N ASN A 243 29.24 -4.84 13.83
CA ASN A 243 29.38 -5.84 12.78
C ASN A 243 28.42 -7.04 12.93
N GLU A 244 27.58 -7.05 13.96
CA GLU A 244 26.60 -8.11 14.17
C GLU A 244 25.41 -7.95 13.22
N THR A 245 24.90 -9.08 12.76
CA THR A 245 23.76 -9.17 11.85
C THR A 245 22.83 -10.28 12.30
N ALA A 246 21.58 -10.19 11.84
CA ALA A 246 20.60 -11.26 11.91
C ALA A 246 20.00 -11.48 10.51
N VAL A 247 19.94 -12.74 10.08
CA VAL A 247 19.46 -13.09 8.74
C VAL A 247 18.47 -14.23 8.82
N LEU A 248 17.20 -13.96 8.51
CA LEU A 248 16.20 -14.98 8.25
C LEU A 248 16.33 -15.42 6.79
N ARG A 249 16.49 -16.73 6.55
CA ARG A 249 16.48 -17.35 5.23
C ARG A 249 15.47 -18.48 5.20
N GLN A 250 14.83 -18.68 4.06
CA GLN A 250 14.04 -19.88 3.79
C GLN A 250 14.59 -20.60 2.56
N ASP A 251 14.66 -21.93 2.65
CA ASP A 251 14.96 -22.83 1.55
C ASP A 251 13.99 -24.03 1.55
N ALA A 252 14.22 -25.00 0.67
CA ALA A 252 13.36 -26.18 0.54
C ALA A 252 13.23 -27.02 1.83
N ASN A 253 14.15 -26.87 2.80
CA ASN A 253 14.15 -27.65 4.03
C ASN A 253 13.46 -26.94 5.21
N GLY A 254 13.11 -25.66 5.03
CA GLY A 254 12.51 -24.79 6.04
C GLY A 254 13.25 -23.47 6.16
N TRP A 255 13.07 -22.79 7.29
CA TRP A 255 13.74 -21.53 7.56
C TRP A 255 14.85 -21.69 8.59
N ARG A 256 15.83 -20.79 8.53
CA ARG A 256 16.87 -20.61 9.55
C ARG A 256 17.13 -19.13 9.80
N VAL A 257 17.41 -18.79 11.06
CA VAL A 257 17.97 -17.51 11.44
C VAL A 257 19.45 -17.68 11.73
N LEU A 258 20.28 -16.89 11.06
CA LEU A 258 21.71 -16.81 11.29
C LEU A 258 22.02 -15.53 12.05
N THR A 259 22.88 -15.60 13.06
CA THR A 259 23.34 -14.42 13.81
C THR A 259 24.84 -14.44 13.95
N GLY A 260 25.48 -13.26 13.96
CA GLY A 260 26.90 -13.11 14.19
C GLY A 260 27.52 -12.07 13.27
N ALA A 261 28.83 -12.17 13.03
CA ALA A 261 29.56 -11.21 12.22
C ALA A 261 30.16 -11.87 10.96
N GLY A 262 29.54 -11.63 9.80
CA GLY A 262 30.02 -12.13 8.52
C GLY A 262 30.17 -13.65 8.50
N GLU A 263 31.36 -14.15 8.17
CA GLU A 263 31.69 -15.57 8.12
C GLU A 263 31.59 -16.28 9.49
N ARG A 264 31.59 -15.54 10.60
CA ARG A 264 31.42 -16.09 11.96
C ARG A 264 29.95 -16.20 12.38
N SER A 265 29.03 -16.15 11.43
CA SER A 265 27.60 -16.33 11.72
C SER A 265 27.28 -17.78 12.02
N SER A 266 26.50 -18.03 13.06
CA SER A 266 26.02 -19.37 13.43
C SER A 266 24.50 -19.45 13.30
N VAL A 267 23.99 -20.67 13.16
CA VAL A 267 22.55 -20.92 13.25
C VAL A 267 22.07 -20.58 14.65
N TYR A 268 21.12 -19.64 14.72
CA TYR A 268 20.46 -19.22 15.95
C TYR A 268 19.17 -20.02 16.19
N ALA A 269 18.37 -20.19 15.14
CA ALA A 269 17.11 -20.93 15.19
C ALA A 269 16.74 -21.52 13.82
N THR A 270 15.89 -22.54 13.81
CA THR A 270 15.35 -23.16 12.59
C THR A 270 13.89 -23.56 12.77
N GLY A 271 13.17 -23.75 11.67
CA GLY A 271 11.80 -24.27 11.69
C GLY A 271 11.26 -24.54 10.29
N LYS A 272 9.94 -24.77 10.19
CA LYS A 272 9.30 -25.19 8.94
C LYS A 272 8.52 -24.10 8.21
N ARG A 273 7.77 -23.27 8.95
CA ARG A 273 6.99 -22.16 8.37
C ARG A 273 7.46 -20.85 8.97
N CYS A 274 7.60 -19.82 8.15
CA CYS A 274 7.83 -18.46 8.62
C CYS A 274 6.96 -17.48 7.85
N GLU A 275 6.68 -16.36 8.50
CA GLU A 275 5.70 -15.38 8.02
C GLU A 275 6.36 -14.26 7.22
N GLY A 276 7.70 -14.11 7.31
CA GLY A 276 8.45 -13.19 6.45
C GLY A 276 8.38 -11.73 6.85
N TRP A 277 8.23 -11.46 8.14
CA TRP A 277 8.29 -10.11 8.70
C TRP A 277 9.23 -10.05 9.90
N GLY A 278 9.53 -8.84 10.35
CA GLY A 278 10.30 -8.60 11.56
C GLY A 278 10.27 -7.13 11.96
N HIS A 279 10.93 -6.83 13.06
CA HIS A 279 11.19 -5.50 13.55
C HIS A 279 12.70 -5.30 13.72
N LEU A 280 13.13 -4.05 13.55
CA LEU A 280 14.40 -3.56 14.06
C LEU A 280 14.12 -2.31 14.88
N ALA A 281 14.64 -2.28 16.11
CA ALA A 281 14.28 -1.25 17.09
C ALA A 281 15.47 -0.81 17.92
N ASP A 282 15.50 0.49 18.24
CA ASP A 282 16.31 1.06 19.31
C ASP A 282 15.40 1.41 20.52
N LYS A 283 15.85 2.33 21.38
CA LYS A 283 15.05 2.80 22.54
C LYS A 283 13.88 3.72 22.18
N GLN A 284 13.84 4.29 20.98
CA GLN A 284 12.95 5.39 20.59
C GLN A 284 12.07 5.07 19.37
N HIS A 285 12.50 4.12 18.54
CA HIS A 285 12.04 3.90 17.18
C HIS A 285 11.93 2.40 16.93
N VAL A 286 10.85 2.02 16.25
CA VAL A 286 10.67 0.67 15.73
C VAL A 286 10.35 0.79 14.25
N ILE A 287 11.04 -0.01 13.45
CA ILE A 287 10.67 -0.19 12.06
C ILE A 287 10.25 -1.63 11.88
N ALA A 288 8.96 -1.80 11.63
CA ALA A 288 8.41 -3.05 11.15
C ALA A 288 8.69 -3.18 9.65
N PHE A 289 9.05 -4.38 9.21
CA PHE A 289 9.24 -4.71 7.81
C PHE A 289 8.60 -6.06 7.50
N GLY A 290 8.22 -6.26 6.25
CA GLY A 290 7.62 -7.51 5.81
C GLY A 290 7.81 -7.75 4.32
N VAL A 291 7.77 -9.01 3.92
CA VAL A 291 7.89 -9.43 2.54
C VAL A 291 6.69 -10.28 2.19
N ALA A 292 5.92 -9.86 1.19
CA ALA A 292 4.79 -10.66 0.71
C ALA A 292 5.29 -12.00 0.16
N ASP A 293 4.50 -13.05 0.41
CA ASP A 293 4.75 -14.41 -0.05
C ASP A 293 6.18 -14.88 0.27
N PHE A 294 6.67 -14.55 1.48
CA PHE A 294 8.03 -14.91 1.89
C PHE A 294 8.22 -16.42 1.94
N SER A 295 7.18 -17.21 2.22
CA SER A 295 7.32 -18.66 2.27
C SER A 295 7.32 -19.36 0.90
N GLY A 296 7.33 -18.61 -0.19
CA GLY A 296 7.36 -19.14 -1.56
C GLY A 296 8.75 -19.56 -2.05
N ASP A 297 8.82 -19.98 -3.31
CA ASP A 297 10.06 -20.35 -4.00
C ASP A 297 11.01 -19.15 -4.17
N GLY A 298 12.29 -19.46 -4.41
CA GLY A 298 13.30 -18.45 -4.76
C GLY A 298 14.24 -18.04 -3.63
N GLU A 299 14.39 -18.88 -2.61
CA GLU A 299 15.32 -18.73 -1.48
C GLU A 299 15.27 -17.32 -0.84
N PRO A 300 14.10 -16.90 -0.34
CA PRO A 300 13.93 -15.56 0.21
C PRO A 300 14.76 -15.35 1.47
N SER A 301 15.23 -14.12 1.63
CA SER A 301 16.09 -13.70 2.75
C SER A 301 15.68 -12.32 3.26
N LEU A 302 15.71 -12.17 4.58
CA LEU A 302 15.62 -10.91 5.31
C LEU A 302 16.88 -10.73 6.14
N PHE A 303 17.56 -9.62 5.95
CA PHE A 303 18.81 -9.24 6.63
C PHE A 303 18.58 -7.96 7.41
N VAL A 304 19.09 -7.92 8.65
CA VAL A 304 19.26 -6.70 9.44
C VAL A 304 20.67 -6.64 10.04
N GLY A 305 21.25 -5.44 10.07
CA GLY A 305 22.57 -5.17 10.63
C GLY A 305 22.52 -4.19 11.81
N ALA A 306 23.52 -4.28 12.69
CA ALA A 306 23.66 -3.41 13.86
C ALA A 306 23.89 -1.93 13.50
N ASP A 307 24.19 -1.66 12.23
CA ASP A 307 24.40 -0.34 11.62
C ASP A 307 23.15 0.20 10.90
N GLY A 308 21.99 -0.41 11.14
CA GLY A 308 20.71 -0.05 10.55
C GLY A 308 20.49 -0.57 9.13
N ARG A 309 21.45 -1.31 8.54
CA ARG A 309 21.26 -1.89 7.21
C ARG A 309 20.13 -2.92 7.20
N PHE A 310 19.35 -2.88 6.13
CA PHE A 310 18.27 -3.81 5.84
C PHE A 310 18.39 -4.31 4.40
N ARG A 311 18.10 -5.59 4.20
CA ARG A 311 17.90 -6.16 2.86
C ARG A 311 16.82 -7.23 2.88
N ALA A 312 15.87 -7.10 1.97
CA ALA A 312 14.95 -8.18 1.59
C ALA A 312 15.28 -8.63 0.17
N SER A 313 15.40 -9.94 -0.07
CA SER A 313 15.69 -10.45 -1.42
C SER A 313 15.08 -11.82 -1.68
N ALA A 314 14.76 -12.11 -2.94
CA ALA A 314 14.32 -13.42 -3.40
C ALA A 314 14.44 -13.55 -4.93
N LYS A 315 14.67 -14.75 -5.44
CA LYS A 315 14.68 -15.05 -6.88
C LYS A 315 13.25 -15.29 -7.39
N ARG A 316 12.63 -14.26 -7.97
CA ARG A 316 11.22 -14.30 -8.40
C ARG A 316 10.91 -13.25 -9.46
N LYS A 317 9.71 -13.31 -10.05
CA LYS A 317 9.21 -12.29 -11.00
C LYS A 317 8.73 -11.03 -10.28
N GLU A 318 8.33 -11.14 -9.02
CA GLU A 318 7.79 -10.03 -8.25
C GLU A 318 8.27 -10.07 -6.80
N LEU A 319 8.76 -8.95 -6.28
CA LEU A 319 9.12 -8.78 -4.86
C LEU A 319 8.33 -7.59 -4.31
N THR A 320 7.48 -7.85 -3.32
CA THR A 320 6.78 -6.81 -2.55
C THR A 320 7.31 -6.76 -1.13
N VAL A 321 7.80 -5.59 -0.73
CA VAL A 321 8.37 -5.30 0.60
C VAL A 321 7.58 -4.17 1.24
N TYR A 322 7.29 -4.32 2.52
CA TYR A 322 6.61 -3.33 3.34
C TYR A 322 7.56 -2.76 4.38
N PHE A 323 7.44 -1.46 4.63
CA PHE A 323 7.97 -0.79 5.81
C PHE A 323 6.84 -0.12 6.57
N HIS A 324 6.95 -0.10 7.89
CA HIS A 324 6.05 0.60 8.77
C HIS A 324 6.82 1.22 9.93
N ALA A 325 6.88 2.56 9.91
CA ALA A 325 7.58 3.34 10.92
C ALA A 325 6.68 3.61 12.13
N VAL A 326 7.12 3.21 13.32
CA VAL A 326 6.36 3.33 14.58
C VAL A 326 7.23 3.99 15.65
N GLY A 327 6.71 5.04 16.27
CA GLY A 327 7.36 5.65 17.44
C GLY A 327 7.12 4.84 18.71
N GLN A 328 8.05 4.91 19.67
CA GLN A 328 7.85 4.37 21.02
C GLN A 328 7.07 5.36 21.92
N PRO A 329 6.22 4.88 22.86
CA PRO A 329 5.82 3.49 23.03
C PRO A 329 4.97 3.01 21.85
N VAL A 330 5.16 1.77 21.41
CA VAL A 330 4.32 1.16 20.38
C VAL A 330 2.86 1.27 20.83
N GLN A 331 2.05 2.04 20.09
CA GLN A 331 0.64 2.19 20.41
C GLN A 331 -0.05 0.83 20.24
N VAL A 332 -0.46 0.23 21.35
CA VAL A 332 -0.96 -1.14 21.47
C VAL A 332 -2.26 -1.32 20.70
N THR A 333 -2.19 -1.78 19.44
CA THR A 333 -3.29 -2.37 18.66
C THR A 333 -2.73 -3.14 17.45
N ALA A 334 -3.58 -3.92 16.76
CA ALA A 334 -3.28 -4.55 15.47
C ALA A 334 -2.78 -3.56 14.37
N MET A 335 -2.83 -2.25 14.61
CA MET A 335 -2.36 -1.21 13.68
C MET A 335 -0.87 -1.31 13.37
N THR A 336 -0.05 -1.78 14.32
CA THR A 336 1.41 -1.91 14.18
C THR A 336 1.88 -3.34 13.93
N SER A 337 0.94 -4.29 13.80
CA SER A 337 1.23 -5.71 13.64
C SER A 337 1.69 -6.00 12.21
N PRO A 338 2.91 -6.50 11.97
CA PRO A 338 3.36 -6.85 10.62
C PRO A 338 2.49 -7.89 9.90
N PRO A 339 1.88 -8.90 10.57
CA PRO A 339 0.83 -9.71 9.96
C PRO A 339 -0.28 -8.91 9.29
N SER A 340 -0.65 -7.75 9.84
CA SER A 340 -1.63 -6.87 9.18
C SER A 340 -1.12 -6.30 7.86
N MET A 341 0.18 -6.03 7.70
CA MET A 341 0.76 -5.58 6.42
C MET A 341 0.72 -6.68 5.35
N LEU A 342 0.92 -7.93 5.76
CA LEU A 342 1.08 -9.06 4.85
C LEU A 342 -0.24 -9.78 4.53
N ALA A 343 -1.28 -9.59 5.32
CA ALA A 343 -2.61 -10.15 5.11
C ALA A 343 -3.62 -9.04 4.80
N PRO A 344 -3.67 -8.53 3.55
CA PRO A 344 -4.69 -7.56 3.14
C PRO A 344 -6.10 -8.16 3.20
N LEU A 345 -7.08 -7.28 3.38
CA LEU A 345 -8.49 -7.65 3.24
C LEU A 345 -8.76 -8.12 1.82
N VAL A 346 -9.57 -9.17 1.68
CA VAL A 346 -9.91 -9.76 0.39
C VAL A 346 -11.14 -9.07 -0.17
N VAL A 347 -11.02 -8.50 -1.37
CA VAL A 347 -12.14 -7.90 -2.11
C VAL A 347 -12.65 -8.89 -3.15
N LYS A 348 -13.96 -9.15 -3.18
CA LYS A 348 -14.62 -9.96 -4.22
C LYS A 348 -15.81 -9.22 -4.80
N VAL A 349 -15.75 -8.90 -6.08
CA VAL A 349 -16.88 -8.32 -6.83
C VAL A 349 -17.96 -9.39 -7.01
N LYS A 350 -19.22 -9.03 -6.78
CA LYS A 350 -20.34 -9.94 -7.07
C LYS A 350 -20.58 -9.97 -8.57
N GLU A 351 -20.75 -11.17 -9.12
CA GLU A 351 -21.06 -11.39 -10.53
C GLU A 351 -22.47 -10.91 -10.90
#